data_AF-A0A4Y2NM86-F1
#
_entry.id   AF-A0A4Y2NM86-F1
#
_cell.length_a   1.000
_cell.length_b   1.000
_cell.length_c   1.000
_cell.angle_alpha   90.00
_cell.angle_beta   90.00
_cell.angle_gamma   90.00
#
_symmetry.space_group_name_H-M   'P 1'
#
loop_
_entity.id
_entity.type
_entity.pdbx_description
1 polymer ?
#
loop_
_entity_poly.entity_id
_entity_poly.type
_entity_poly.pdbx_seq_one_letter_code
_entity_poly.pdbx_strand_id
1 'polypeptide(L)'
;MNQGGKVSEKYYMHKSVNSLEKSPGVKKITLPRASFNEVTVEIEEAGSIIEWEFETKTRDIGFGLFYKNMDGEEEKMTELVELQRLETEDFSEVGMYKCDKSGECKYKDICRFME
;
A
#
# COMPACT_ATOMS: atom_id res chain seq x y z
N MET A 1 13.12 -32.25 11.79
CA MET A 1 12.52 -30.89 11.79
C MET A 1 12.96 -30.22 10.51
N ASN A 2 12.03 -29.94 9.59
CA ASN A 2 12.37 -29.23 8.35
C ASN A 2 12.44 -27.73 8.68
N GLN A 3 13.64 -27.16 8.64
CA GLN A 3 13.82 -25.71 8.71
C GLN A 3 13.48 -25.18 7.31
N GLY A 4 12.37 -24.47 7.17
CA GLY A 4 11.97 -23.89 5.89
C GLY A 4 13.09 -23.03 5.31
N GLY A 5 13.32 -23.13 4.00
CA GLY A 5 14.33 -22.35 3.27
C GLY A 5 13.70 -21.61 2.09
N LYS A 6 14.45 -20.70 1.47
CA LYS A 6 13.99 -19.97 0.28
C LYS A 6 13.64 -20.96 -0.84
N VAL A 7 12.40 -20.91 -1.31
CA VAL A 7 11.93 -21.75 -2.44
C VAL A 7 12.61 -21.26 -3.72
N SER A 8 12.97 -22.17 -4.63
CA SER A 8 13.58 -21.81 -5.91
C SER A 8 12.55 -21.16 -6.84
N GLU A 9 12.96 -20.13 -7.58
CA GLU A 9 12.11 -19.35 -8.50
C GLU A 9 11.35 -20.22 -9.52
N LYS A 10 11.94 -21.35 -9.95
CA LYS A 10 11.27 -22.30 -10.87
C LYS A 10 9.99 -22.94 -10.31
N TYR A 11 9.76 -22.84 -9.00
CA TYR A 11 8.55 -23.30 -8.33
C TYR A 11 7.61 -22.16 -7.95
N TYR A 12 7.98 -20.91 -8.25
CA TYR A 12 7.09 -19.78 -8.02
C TYR A 12 5.93 -19.89 -9.01
N MET A 13 4.74 -20.11 -8.48
CA MET A 13 3.54 -19.92 -9.27
C MET A 13 3.30 -18.41 -9.37
N HIS A 14 3.39 -17.85 -10.57
CA HIS A 14 2.98 -16.47 -10.83
C HIS A 14 1.49 -16.35 -10.52
N LYS A 15 1.16 -15.64 -9.43
CA LYS A 15 -0.19 -15.51 -8.84
C LYS A 15 -1.17 -14.65 -9.66
N SER A 16 -1.05 -14.60 -10.99
CA SER A 16 -2.04 -13.90 -11.83
C SER A 16 -3.37 -14.65 -11.99
N VAL A 17 -3.56 -15.78 -11.31
CA VAL A 17 -4.74 -16.64 -11.50
C VAL A 17 -6.03 -16.01 -10.95
N ASN A 18 -5.95 -15.12 -9.95
CA ASN A 18 -7.10 -14.41 -9.40
C ASN A 18 -6.78 -12.92 -9.22
N SER A 19 -7.15 -12.08 -10.19
CA SER A 19 -7.05 -10.63 -10.07
C SER A 19 -7.84 -10.12 -8.85
N LEU A 20 -7.24 -9.19 -8.12
CA LEU A 20 -7.79 -8.60 -6.90
C LEU A 20 -9.17 -7.98 -7.17
N GLU A 21 -9.40 -7.44 -8.37
CA GLU A 21 -10.70 -6.93 -8.82
C GLU A 21 -11.87 -7.89 -8.57
N LYS A 22 -11.64 -9.21 -8.58
CA LYS A 22 -12.68 -10.23 -8.39
C LYS A 22 -12.88 -10.63 -6.92
N SER A 23 -12.02 -10.18 -6.02
CA SER A 23 -12.10 -10.51 -4.61
C SER A 23 -13.25 -9.74 -3.92
N PRO A 24 -14.01 -10.39 -3.02
CA PRO A 24 -15.09 -9.73 -2.30
C PRO A 24 -14.55 -8.63 -1.38
N GLY A 25 -15.25 -7.49 -1.31
CA GLY A 25 -14.90 -6.37 -0.42
C GLY A 25 -13.85 -5.40 -0.98
N VAL A 26 -13.33 -5.66 -2.19
CA VAL A 26 -12.38 -4.75 -2.85
C VAL A 26 -13.06 -3.46 -3.27
N LYS A 27 -12.40 -2.34 -2.98
CA LYS A 27 -12.81 -0.99 -3.38
C LYS A 27 -12.09 -0.61 -4.67
N LYS A 28 -12.80 0.01 -5.60
CA LYS A 28 -12.24 0.52 -6.86
C LYS A 28 -12.29 2.04 -6.87
N ILE A 29 -11.20 2.66 -7.29
CA ILE A 29 -11.07 4.11 -7.38
C ILE A 29 -10.58 4.45 -8.79
N THR A 30 -11.19 5.46 -9.40
CA THR A 30 -10.74 6.02 -10.68
C THR A 30 -10.05 7.35 -10.40
N LEU A 31 -8.75 7.42 -10.67
CA LEU A 31 -7.97 8.64 -10.46
C LEU A 31 -7.76 9.41 -11.78
N PRO A 32 -8.19 10.68 -11.86
CA PRO A 32 -7.80 11.55 -12.96
C PRO A 32 -6.28 11.72 -13.05
N ARG A 33 -5.80 12.11 -14.24
CA ARG A 33 -4.38 12.46 -14.43
C ARG A 33 -3.98 13.60 -13.49
N ALA A 34 -2.78 13.51 -12.91
CA ALA A 34 -2.22 14.49 -11.98
C ALA A 34 -3.06 14.71 -10.71
N SER A 35 -3.83 13.70 -10.30
CA SER A 35 -4.60 13.70 -9.05
C SER A 35 -4.02 12.71 -8.04
N PHE A 36 -4.52 12.78 -6.81
CA PHE A 36 -4.21 11.82 -5.76
C PHE A 36 -5.45 11.47 -4.95
N ASN A 37 -5.40 10.34 -4.27
CA ASN A 37 -6.37 9.93 -3.28
C ASN A 37 -5.65 9.60 -1.97
N GLU A 38 -6.30 9.90 -0.85
CA GLU A 38 -5.81 9.58 0.49
C GLU A 38 -6.81 8.67 1.18
N VAL A 39 -6.33 7.56 1.75
CA VAL A 39 -7.12 6.69 2.62
C VAL A 39 -6.57 6.86 4.04
N THR A 40 -7.43 7.19 4.98
CA THR A 40 -7.07 7.30 6.41
C THR A 40 -7.43 6.00 7.13
N VAL A 41 -6.53 5.53 7.98
CA VAL A 41 -6.76 4.45 8.95
C VAL A 41 -6.31 4.93 10.33
N GLU A 42 -7.22 4.87 11.29
CA GLU A 42 -6.94 5.18 12.69
C GLU A 42 -6.31 3.98 13.38
N ILE A 43 -5.23 4.22 14.13
CA ILE A 43 -4.46 3.23 14.87
C ILE A 43 -4.77 3.39 16.35
N GLU A 44 -5.70 2.58 16.84
CA GLU A 44 -6.13 2.59 18.25
C GLU A 44 -5.04 2.06 19.19
N GLU A 45 -4.28 1.05 18.75
CA GLU A 45 -3.28 0.37 19.58
C GLU A 45 -1.90 0.35 18.92
N ALA A 46 -0.88 0.72 19.69
CA ALA A 46 0.51 0.60 19.27
C ALA A 46 0.90 -0.88 19.06
N GLY A 47 1.65 -1.14 18.00
CA GLY A 47 2.00 -2.48 17.54
C GLY A 47 1.05 -3.08 16.53
N SER A 48 -0.05 -2.39 16.20
CA SER A 48 -0.97 -2.77 15.12
C SER A 48 -0.24 -2.90 13.78
N ILE A 49 -0.74 -3.80 12.92
CA ILE A 49 -0.18 -4.02 11.59
C ILE A 49 -1.16 -3.48 10.55
N ILE A 50 -0.64 -2.60 9.72
CA ILE A 50 -1.29 -2.17 8.48
C ILE A 50 -0.89 -3.15 7.39
N GLU A 51 -1.86 -3.69 6.67
CA GLU A 51 -1.64 -4.48 5.46
C GLU A 51 -2.32 -3.79 4.28
N TRP A 52 -1.70 -3.83 3.11
CA TRP A 52 -2.29 -3.35 1.87
C TRP A 52 -2.06 -4.35 0.74
N GLU A 53 -3.04 -4.39 -0.16
CA GLU A 53 -2.94 -5.05 -1.45
C GLU A 53 -3.68 -4.18 -2.47
N PHE A 54 -3.03 -3.84 -3.58
CA PHE A 54 -3.66 -3.10 -4.67
C PHE A 54 -3.15 -3.53 -6.04
N GLU A 55 -3.95 -3.28 -7.07
CA GLU A 55 -3.59 -3.48 -8.47
C GLU A 55 -4.06 -2.29 -9.30
N THR A 56 -3.32 -1.97 -10.37
CA THR A 56 -3.66 -0.92 -11.33
C THR A 56 -4.00 -1.55 -12.67
N LYS A 57 -5.10 -1.11 -13.29
CA LYS A 57 -5.49 -1.61 -14.62
C LYS A 57 -4.63 -1.07 -15.75
N THR A 58 -4.09 0.13 -15.55
CA THR A 58 -3.36 0.87 -16.58
C THR A 58 -2.34 1.75 -15.92
N ARG A 59 -1.09 1.67 -16.38
CA ARG A 59 0.02 2.51 -15.94
C ARG A 59 0.41 2.28 -14.47
N ASP A 60 1.58 2.80 -14.16
CA ASP A 60 2.12 2.87 -12.82
C ASP A 60 1.40 3.93 -11.98
N ILE A 61 1.46 3.75 -10.67
CA ILE A 61 0.91 4.68 -9.68
C ILE A 61 1.97 5.00 -8.64
N GLY A 62 2.00 6.23 -8.13
CA GLY A 62 2.77 6.55 -6.95
C GLY A 62 2.04 6.06 -5.71
N PHE A 63 2.70 5.28 -4.86
CA PHE A 63 2.14 4.83 -3.58
C PHE A 63 3.10 5.16 -2.43
N GLY A 64 2.56 5.66 -1.33
CA GLY A 64 3.33 5.90 -0.10
C GLY A 64 2.44 5.84 1.14
N LEU A 65 3.06 5.56 2.29
CA LEU A 65 2.40 5.48 3.59
C LEU A 65 2.95 6.56 4.52
N PHE A 66 2.06 7.35 5.10
CA PHE A 66 2.39 8.48 5.96
C PHE A 66 1.73 8.33 7.32
N TYR A 67 2.42 8.74 8.37
CA TYR A 67 1.90 8.82 9.73
C TYR A 67 1.64 10.27 10.11
N LYS A 68 0.44 10.54 10.63
CA LYS A 68 0.08 11.81 11.26
C LYS A 68 -0.17 11.57 12.74
N ASN A 69 0.55 12.31 13.59
CA ASN A 69 0.28 12.32 15.01
C ASN A 69 -0.99 13.15 15.28
N MET A 70 -1.91 12.61 16.08
CA MET A 70 -3.17 13.27 16.46
C MET A 70 -3.00 14.24 17.64
N ASP A 71 -1.94 14.06 18.46
CA ASP A 71 -1.76 14.76 19.74
C ASP A 71 -0.85 16.02 19.66
N GLY A 72 -0.36 16.38 18.47
CA GLY A 72 0.61 17.48 18.28
C GLY A 72 0.05 18.67 17.53
N GLU A 73 0.42 19.89 17.96
CA GLU A 73 0.04 21.16 17.30
C GLU A 73 0.69 21.36 15.91
N GLU A 74 1.71 20.58 15.55
CA GLU A 74 2.31 20.58 14.20
C GLU A 74 1.76 19.42 13.35
N GLU A 75 1.16 19.75 12.21
CA GLU A 75 0.75 18.80 11.15
C GLU A 75 1.93 18.12 10.43
N LYS A 76 2.99 17.74 11.14
CA LYS A 76 4.11 17.01 10.53
C LYS A 76 3.69 15.57 10.22
N MET A 77 3.43 15.32 8.94
CA MET A 77 3.35 13.97 8.41
C MET A 77 4.76 13.38 8.35
N THR A 78 4.92 12.17 8.90
CA THR A 78 6.14 11.38 8.80
C THR A 78 5.96 10.32 7.74
N GLU A 79 6.86 10.22 6.77
CA GLU A 79 6.82 9.16 5.77
C GLU A 79 7.28 7.84 6.41
N LEU A 80 6.42 6.82 6.35
CA LEU A 80 6.69 5.47 6.87
C LEU A 80 7.15 4.53 5.75
N VAL A 81 6.50 4.64 4.59
CA VAL A 81 6.90 3.99 3.34
C VAL A 81 7.05 5.09 2.30
N GLU A 82 8.23 5.15 1.70
CA GLU A 82 8.57 6.15 0.69
C GLU A 82 7.57 6.14 -0.46
N LEU A 83 7.18 7.33 -0.93
CA LEU A 83 6.37 7.49 -2.13
C LEU A 83 7.16 7.04 -3.37
N GLN A 84 6.85 5.84 -3.88
CA GLN A 84 7.51 5.25 -5.05
C GLN A 84 6.50 4.97 -6.16
N ARG A 85 6.96 5.04 -7.42
CA ARG A 85 6.15 4.62 -8.58
C ARG A 85 6.23 3.11 -8.72
N LEU A 86 5.06 2.48 -8.69
CA LEU A 86 4.92 1.03 -8.73
C LEU A 86 4.06 0.64 -9.94
N GLU A 87 4.55 -0.34 -10.69
CA GLU A 87 3.83 -0.97 -11.79
C GLU A 87 3.19 -2.25 -11.27
N THR A 88 1.85 -2.29 -11.28
CA THR A 88 1.06 -3.38 -10.68
C THR A 88 0.09 -3.99 -11.68
N GLU A 89 0.37 -3.83 -12.98
CA GLU A 89 -0.48 -4.33 -14.07
C GLU A 89 -0.44 -5.87 -14.14
N ASP A 90 0.74 -6.46 -13.92
CA ASP A 90 0.95 -7.90 -13.99
C ASP A 90 0.78 -8.61 -12.63
N PHE A 91 1.03 -7.90 -11.52
CA PHE A 91 1.00 -8.44 -10.16
C PHE A 91 0.47 -7.39 -9.18
N SER A 92 -0.35 -7.83 -8.22
CA SER A 92 -0.77 -6.96 -7.12
C SER A 92 0.44 -6.59 -6.26
N GLU A 93 0.53 -5.32 -5.88
CA GLU A 93 1.47 -4.88 -4.87
C GLU A 93 0.90 -5.22 -3.50
N VAL A 94 1.68 -5.92 -2.68
CA VAL A 94 1.31 -6.32 -1.32
C VAL A 94 2.38 -5.85 -0.37
N GLY A 95 1.96 -5.24 0.74
CA GLY A 95 2.88 -4.85 1.79
C GLY A 95 2.23 -4.79 3.15
N MET A 96 3.09 -4.68 4.17
CA MET A 96 2.66 -4.50 5.54
C MET A 96 3.60 -3.57 6.29
N TYR A 97 3.08 -2.84 7.25
CA TYR A 97 3.83 -1.96 8.12
C TYR A 97 3.34 -2.11 9.57
N LYS A 98 4.28 -2.29 10.51
CA LYS A 98 3.95 -2.33 11.93
C LYS A 98 3.98 -0.91 12.50
N CYS A 99 2.84 -0.43 12.97
CA CYS A 99 2.71 0.88 13.58
C CYS A 99 3.20 0.83 15.04
N ASP A 100 4.40 1.32 15.33
CA ASP A 100 4.94 1.31 16.71
C ASP A 100 4.24 2.31 17.66
N LYS A 101 3.34 3.16 17.15
CA LYS A 101 2.62 4.19 17.90
C LYS A 101 1.14 4.21 17.52
N SER A 102 0.27 4.57 18.46
CA SER A 102 -1.14 4.91 18.21
C SER A 102 -1.23 6.29 17.56
N GLY A 103 -2.18 6.50 16.65
CA GLY A 103 -2.32 7.74 15.86
C GLY A 103 -3.06 7.51 14.55
N GLU A 104 -2.90 8.39 13.55
CA GLU A 104 -3.55 8.26 12.25
C GLU A 104 -2.51 7.90 11.17
N CYS A 105 -2.73 6.82 10.42
CA CYS A 105 -1.95 6.50 9.22
C CYS A 105 -2.75 6.84 7.96
N LYS A 106 -2.08 7.43 6.98
CA LYS A 106 -2.64 7.81 5.68
C LYS A 106 -1.90 7.12 4.56
N TYR A 107 -2.61 6.34 3.77
CA TYR A 107 -2.14 5.87 2.47
C TYR A 107 -2.36 6.99 1.47
N LYS A 108 -1.39 7.22 0.59
CA LYS A 108 -1.51 8.21 -0.47
C LYS A 108 -1.17 7.59 -1.81
N ASP A 109 -2.18 7.55 -2.67
CA ASP A 109 -2.07 7.08 -4.04
C ASP A 109 -2.02 8.30 -4.96
N ILE A 110 -0.91 8.52 -5.66
CA ILE A 110 -0.70 9.68 -6.52
C ILE A 110 -0.53 9.23 -7.96
N CYS A 111 -1.48 9.61 -8.82
CA CYS A 111 -1.32 9.51 -10.27
C CYS A 111 -0.61 10.76 -10.80
N ARG A 112 0.69 10.91 -10.50
CA ARG A 112 1.52 12.00 -11.02
C ARG A 112 2.18 11.59 -12.33
N PHE A 113 1.91 12.33 -13.41
CA PHE A 113 2.90 12.46 -14.47
C PHE A 113 4.01 13.35 -13.92
N MET A 114 5.20 12.80 -13.69
CA MET A 114 6.39 13.65 -13.62
C MET A 114 6.64 14.18 -15.04
N GLU A 115 6.71 15.50 -15.17
CA GLU A 115 7.17 16.17 -16.38
C GLU A 115 8.67 15.98 -16.58
#